data_AF-A0A2V7HLI8-F1
#
_entry.id   AF-A0A2V7HLI8-F1
#
_cell.length_a   1.000
_cell.length_b   1.000
_cell.length_c   1.000
_cell.angle_alpha   90.00
_cell.angle_beta   90.00
_cell.angle_gamma   90.00
#
_symmetry.space_group_name_H-M   'P 1'
#
loop_
_entity.id
_entity.type
_entity.pdbx_description
1 polymer ?
#
loop_
_entity_poly.entity_id
_entity_poly.type
_entity_poly.pdbx_seq_one_letter_code
_entity_poly.pdbx_strand_id
1 'polypeptide(L)' 'MNTHHELPIAAAAAMKLGLIATFAAFVCSLSACNDVLSVSNPGAIQEGQLGDPALKQLIVNGAVGEFQYAYGQYAQWSA' A
#
# COMPACT_ATOMS: atom_id res chain seq x y z
N MET A 1 -28.80 33.12 -47.49
CA MET A 1 -29.01 33.58 -46.10
C MET A 1 -29.39 32.34 -45.28
N ASN A 2 -28.39 31.58 -44.81
CA ASN A 2 -27.74 31.64 -43.49
C ASN A 2 -28.56 30.96 -42.37
N THR A 3 -28.25 29.68 -42.09
CA THR A 3 -28.66 28.94 -40.88
C THR A 3 -27.50 28.07 -40.37
N HIS A 4 -26.42 28.70 -39.89
CA HIS A 4 -25.25 28.02 -39.28
C HIS A 4 -24.89 28.61 -37.89
N HIS A 5 -25.86 29.02 -37.08
CA HIS A 5 -25.58 29.79 -35.86
C HIS A 5 -26.27 29.30 -34.56
N GLU A 6 -26.43 27.99 -34.38
CA GLU A 6 -27.07 27.44 -33.14
C GLU A 6 -26.22 26.38 -32.40
N LEU A 7 -24.98 26.10 -32.83
CA LEU A 7 -24.19 24.96 -32.33
C LEU A 7 -23.15 25.18 -31.18
N PRO A 8 -22.95 26.36 -30.54
CA PRO A 8 -21.90 26.46 -29.50
C PRO A 8 -22.35 26.05 -28.08
N ILE A 9 -23.66 26.03 -27.78
CA ILE A 9 -24.15 25.88 -26.39
C ILE A 9 -24.21 24.41 -25.95
N ALA A 10 -24.61 23.50 -26.85
CA ALA A 10 -24.74 22.07 -26.56
C ALA A 10 -23.37 21.37 -26.33
N ALA A 11 -22.33 21.76 -27.07
CA ALA A 11 -20.99 21.20 -26.93
C ALA A 11 -20.32 21.61 -25.61
N ALA A 12 -20.54 22.85 -25.15
CA ALA A 12 -20.01 23.35 -23.88
C ALA A 12 -20.67 22.66 -22.66
N ALA A 13 -21.95 22.31 -22.75
CA ALA A 13 -22.65 21.55 -21.73
C ALA A 13 -22.14 20.10 -21.64
N ALA A 14 -21.89 19.45 -22.77
CA ALA A 14 -21.34 18.09 -22.83
C ALA A 14 -19.92 18.00 -22.24
N MET A 15 -19.08 19.02 -22.49
CA MET A 15 -17.72 19.09 -21.93
C MET A 15 -17.72 19.25 -20.40
N LYS A 16 -18.63 20.08 -19.86
CA LYS A 16 -18.79 20.23 -18.39
C LYS A 16 -19.34 18.97 -17.73
N LEU A 17 -20.29 18.28 -18.37
CA LEU A 17 -20.84 17.03 -17.88
C LEU A 17 -19.80 15.90 -17.88
N GLY A 18 -18.95 15.83 -18.91
CA GLY A 18 -17.86 14.86 -19.00
C GLY A 18 -16.80 15.04 -17.92
N LEU A 19 -16.46 16.29 -17.56
CA LEU A 19 -15.52 16.59 -16.48
C LEU A 19 -16.08 16.12 -15.12
N ILE A 20 -17.35 16.40 -14.84
CA ILE A 20 -18.01 16.01 -13.59
C ILE A 20 -18.10 14.48 -13.48
N ALA A 21 -18.43 13.78 -14.57
CA ALA A 21 -18.50 12.32 -14.59
C ALA A 21 -17.14 11.66 -14.31
N THR A 22 -16.06 12.19 -14.91
CA THR A 22 -14.70 11.67 -14.70
C THR A 22 -14.24 11.91 -13.26
N PHE A 23 -14.53 13.09 -12.70
CA PHE A 23 -14.19 13.43 -11.33
C PHE A 23 -14.96 12.55 -10.33
N ALA A 24 -16.25 12.32 -10.55
CA ALA A 24 -17.06 11.44 -9.72
C ALA A 24 -16.55 9.99 -9.75
N ALA A 25 -16.17 9.48 -10.93
CA ALA A 25 -15.57 8.15 -11.05
C ALA A 25 -14.23 8.03 -10.30
N PHE A 26 -13.41 9.07 -10.31
CA PHE A 26 -12.14 9.12 -9.58
C PHE A 26 -12.33 9.17 -8.06
N VAL A 27 -13.32 9.91 -7.56
CA VAL A 27 -13.61 9.94 -6.11
C VAL A 27 -14.17 8.60 -5.63
N CYS A 28 -15.01 7.94 -6.43
CA CYS A 28 -15.55 6.62 -6.09
C CYS A 28 -14.51 5.49 -6.13
N SER A 29 -13.43 5.62 -6.91
CA SER A 29 -12.37 4.60 -6.92
C SER A 29 -11.49 4.65 -5.67
N LEU A 30 -11.36 5.82 -5.02
CA LEU A 30 -10.59 5.98 -3.79
C LEU A 30 -11.29 5.36 -2.56
N SER A 31 -12.62 5.28 -2.53
CA SER A 31 -13.36 4.64 -1.43
C SER A 31 -13.41 3.11 -1.52
N ALA A 32 -13.03 2.53 -2.66
CA ALA A 32 -13.00 1.07 -2.84
C ALA A 32 -11.80 0.39 -2.15
N CYS A 33 -10.76 1.16 -1.80
CA CYS A 33 -9.59 0.64 -1.09
C CYS A 33 -9.73 0.88 0.43
N ASN A 34 -10.54 0.06 1.10
CA ASN A 34 -10.69 0.11 2.56
C ASN A 34 -9.44 -0.37 3.32
N ASP A 35 -8.46 -0.96 2.64
CA ASP A 35 -7.32 -1.65 3.26
C ASP A 35 -5.96 -1.19 2.71
N VAL A 36 -5.88 -0.01 2.10
CA VAL A 36 -4.63 0.51 1.50
C VAL A 36 -3.51 0.76 2.53
N LEU A 37 -3.85 0.93 3.81
CA LEU A 37 -2.88 1.02 4.90
C LEU A 37 -2.72 -0.29 5.69
N SER A 38 -3.42 -1.36 5.33
CA SER A 38 -3.29 -2.65 5.99
C SER A 38 -2.13 -3.43 5.40
N VAL A 39 -0.99 -3.32 6.08
CA VAL A 39 0.23 -4.03 5.71
C VAL A 39 0.21 -5.39 6.40
N SER A 40 -0.20 -6.42 5.65
CA SER A 40 -0.10 -7.81 6.10
C SER A 40 1.29 -8.37 5.78
N ASN A 41 2.03 -8.77 6.82
CA ASN A 41 3.28 -9.52 6.66
C ASN A 41 3.02 -10.99 7.04
N PRO A 42 2.65 -11.85 6.07
CA PRO A 42 2.23 -13.22 6.35
C PRO A 42 3.37 -14.11 6.87
N GLY A 43 4.62 -13.68 6.75
CA GLY A 43 5.79 -14.41 7.27
C GLY A 43 6.26 -13.94 8.65
N ALA A 44 5.66 -12.87 9.20
CA ALA A 44 6.01 -12.38 10.52
C ALA A 44 5.35 -13.22 11.62
N ILE A 45 6.11 -13.52 12.68
CA ILE A 45 5.54 -14.01 13.92
C ILE A 45 4.76 -12.86 14.56
N GLN A 46 3.46 -13.06 14.74
CA GLN A 46 2.57 -12.07 15.35
C GLN A 46 2.67 -12.13 16.88
N GLU A 47 2.33 -11.04 17.56
CA GLU A 47 2.46 -10.94 19.04
C GLU A 47 1.73 -12.06 19.78
N GLY A 48 0.53 -12.45 19.31
CA GLY A 48 -0.24 -13.55 19.88
C GLY A 48 0.41 -14.94 19.73
N GLN A 49 1.37 -15.07 18.82
CA GLN A 49 2.09 -16.32 18.55
C GLN A 49 3.40 -16.43 19.35
N LEU A 50 3.83 -15.38 20.07
CA LEU A 50 5.06 -15.39 20.87
C LEU A 50 5.02 -16.44 22.01
N GLY A 51 3.82 -16.78 22.48
CA GLY A 51 3.61 -17.82 23.49
C GLY A 51 3.60 -19.25 22.94
N ASP A 52 3.57 -19.43 21.62
CA ASP A 52 3.43 -20.75 21.00
C ASP A 52 4.69 -21.61 21.27
N PRO A 53 4.57 -22.75 21.98
CA PRO A 53 5.70 -23.62 22.25
C PRO A 53 6.38 -24.15 20.99
N ALA A 54 5.68 -24.26 19.85
CA ALA A 54 6.26 -24.68 18.58
C ALA A 54 7.23 -23.64 17.99
N LEU A 55 7.02 -22.35 18.28
CA LEU A 55 7.84 -21.26 17.76
C LEU A 55 9.03 -20.90 18.66
N LYS A 56 9.08 -21.41 19.90
CA LYS A 56 10.16 -21.10 20.86
C LYS A 56 11.55 -21.38 20.30
N GLN A 57 11.75 -22.55 19.69
CA GLN A 57 13.06 -22.92 19.16
C GLN A 57 13.46 -22.01 17.99
N LEU A 58 12.51 -21.64 17.14
CA LEU A 58 12.74 -20.72 16.02
C LEU A 58 13.14 -19.32 16.53
N ILE A 59 12.43 -18.78 17.51
CA ILE A 59 12.71 -17.47 18.10
C ILE A 59 14.10 -17.45 18.76
N VAL A 60 14.42 -18.45 19.58
CA VAL A 60 15.72 -18.54 20.26
C VAL A 60 16.86 -18.71 19.25
N ASN A 61 16.69 -19.58 18.25
CA ASN A 61 17.71 -19.78 17.23
C ASN A 61 17.92 -18.52 16.38
N GLY A 62 16.85 -17.80 16.04
CA GLY A 62 16.93 -16.52 15.33
C GLY A 62 17.74 -15.49 16.13
N ALA A 63 17.42 -15.31 17.42
CA ALA A 63 18.15 -14.40 18.28
C ALA A 63 19.64 -14.76 18.38
N VAL A 64 19.97 -16.04 18.57
CA VAL A 64 21.36 -16.51 18.63
C VAL A 64 22.09 -16.30 17.29
N GLY A 65 21.43 -16.56 16.16
CA GLY A 65 22.01 -16.37 14.83
C GLY A 65 22.40 -14.91 14.57
N GLU A 66 21.57 -13.95 14.97
CA GLU A 66 21.87 -12.53 14.85
C GLU A 66 23.12 -12.14 15.65
N PHE A 67 23.29 -12.68 16.86
CA PHE A 67 24.51 -12.45 17.65
C PHE A 67 25.76 -13.06 17.00
N GLN A 68 25.65 -14.24 16.38
CA GLN A 68 26.77 -14.87 15.69
C GLN A 68 27.23 -14.02 14.50
N TYR A 69 26.30 -13.48 13.73
CA TYR A 69 26.62 -12.58 12.62
C TYR A 69 27.22 -11.25 13.12
N ALA A 70 26.57 -10.61 14.09
CA ALA A 70 27.01 -9.33 14.63
C ALA A 70 28.40 -9.41 15.28
N TYR A 71 28.70 -10.52 15.97
CA TYR A 71 30.02 -10.72 16.57
C TYR A 71 31.13 -10.85 15.54
N GLY A 72 30.88 -11.52 14.41
CA GLY A 72 31.84 -11.59 13.30
C GLY A 72 32.17 -10.19 12.75
N GLN A 73 31.15 -9.33 12.60
CA GLN A 73 31.35 -7.94 12.20
C GLN A 73 32.11 -7.15 13.27
N TYR A 74 31.74 -7.26 14.55
CA TYR A 74 32.46 -6.60 15.64
C TYR A 74 33.95 -6.99 15.62
N ALA A 75 34.25 -8.29 15.62
CA ALA A 75 35.62 -8.80 15.61
C ALA A 75 36.44 -8.35 14.38
N GLN A 76 35.79 -8.13 13.23
CA GLN A 76 36.46 -7.68 12.01
C GLN A 76 36.78 -6.18 12.01
N TRP A 77 35.96 -5.35 12.65
CA TRP A 77 36.09 -3.89 12.63
C TRP A 77 36.63 -3.28 13.94
N SER A 78 36.76 -4.09 15.01
CA SER A 78 37.30 -3.67 16.30
C SER A 78 38.78 -4.04 16.50
N ALA A 79 39.45 -4.57 15.48
CA ALA A 79 40.86 -4.97 15.50
C ALA A 79 41.78 -3.83 15.05
#